data_AF-A0A1F5NMB2-F1
#
_entry.id   AF-A0A1F5NMB2-F1
#
_cell.length_a   1.000
_cell.length_b   1.000
_cell.length_c   1.000
_cell.angle_alpha   90.00
_cell.angle_beta   90.00
_cell.angle_gamma   90.00
#
_symmetry.space_group_name_H-M   'P 1'
#
loop_
_entity.id
_entity.type
_entity.pdbx_description
1 polymer ?
#
loop_
_entity_poly.entity_id
_entity_poly.type
_entity_poly.pdbx_seq_one_letter_code
_entity_poly.pdbx_strand_id
1 'polypeptide(L)'
;MATKYSSFLARLGTGKEREYFIENLTMMLASGMDVFYALDAIKREIRSKALKTAISEMEDDISGGSTLWRALENTNLLPDHVVALVRIGEESGRLPENLKVIVIQQEKDRTFKSKIRSAMIYPILVLFLTLTIGLGIGWFILPRLASVFSELRLELPFVTKVLIQVGNFLGDYGFVAVPAILIGVFAIIYFTFIFSRTKFIGERILFSIPVIKKLIQEVELARMGFILGTLLGAGMPVVAALDSLYKASSLKIYKKLYAHLRDSVEEGNSIKKSFELYPKEINRLVPITVQQMLVAGEKSAQLPETLLKIGEIFETKTETTTKNLTVILEPILLVIVWMGVVGVALAVILPIYSLIGGLNDPEQQISNPSPPIEESVENVPPSPIAPPIEPEPAATTTLEIVENYLEVLDTGTGYLNVREAGSSSAPLVGRVTPGDKLEFVQKENGWYEIVMPDGRSGWVTEKYVKETAF
;
A
#
# COMPACT_ATOMS: atom_id res chain seq x y z
N MET A 1 -29.12 -27.12 -17.70
CA MET A 1 -28.27 -26.45 -16.69
C MET A 1 -26.77 -26.51 -17.01
N ALA A 2 -26.24 -27.61 -17.57
CA ALA A 2 -24.81 -27.74 -17.90
C ALA A 2 -24.30 -26.85 -19.06
N THR A 3 -25.16 -26.50 -20.03
CA THR A 3 -24.80 -25.63 -21.17
C THR A 3 -24.53 -24.17 -20.77
N LYS A 4 -25.27 -23.64 -19.79
CA LYS A 4 -25.18 -22.23 -19.33
C LYS A 4 -23.89 -21.92 -18.57
N TYR A 5 -23.23 -22.94 -17.98
CA TYR A 5 -21.96 -22.78 -17.26
C TYR A 5 -20.74 -22.81 -18.19
N SER A 6 -20.82 -23.52 -19.31
CA SER A 6 -19.73 -23.62 -20.29
C SER A 6 -19.51 -22.33 -21.09
N SER A 7 -20.57 -21.54 -21.32
CA SER A 7 -20.50 -20.26 -22.03
C SER A 7 -19.91 -19.13 -21.18
N PHE A 8 -20.06 -19.17 -19.86
CA PHE A 8 -19.51 -18.17 -18.95
C PHE A 8 -17.96 -18.20 -18.91
N LEU A 9 -17.37 -19.40 -18.88
CA LEU A 9 -15.91 -19.58 -18.86
C LEU A 9 -15.27 -19.30 -20.23
N ALA A 10 -15.94 -19.62 -21.35
CA ALA A 10 -15.46 -19.30 -22.70
C ALA A 10 -15.46 -17.79 -23.03
N ARG A 11 -16.14 -16.98 -22.22
CA ARG A 11 -16.31 -15.52 -22.41
C ARG A 11 -15.47 -14.67 -21.45
N LEU A 12 -14.66 -15.30 -20.60
CA LEU A 12 -13.61 -14.63 -19.81
C LEU A 12 -12.52 -14.10 -20.77
N GLY A 13 -12.59 -12.80 -21.10
CA GLY A 13 -11.61 -12.13 -21.96
C GLY A 13 -12.21 -11.20 -23.01
N THR A 14 -13.53 -11.22 -23.23
CA THR A 14 -14.20 -10.40 -24.27
C THR A 14 -14.51 -8.96 -23.83
N GLY A 15 -14.10 -8.50 -22.65
CA GLY A 15 -14.51 -7.21 -22.10
C GLY A 15 -14.31 -6.02 -23.05
N LYS A 16 -13.11 -5.91 -23.65
CA LYS A 16 -12.80 -4.86 -24.63
C LYS A 16 -13.59 -5.02 -25.93
N GLU A 17 -13.77 -6.25 -26.41
CA GLU A 17 -14.55 -6.51 -27.64
C GLU A 17 -16.06 -6.32 -27.44
N ARG A 18 -16.56 -6.49 -26.20
CA ARG A 18 -17.94 -6.20 -25.85
C ARG A 18 -18.21 -4.69 -25.83
N GLU A 19 -17.28 -3.92 -25.27
CA GLU A 19 -17.32 -2.45 -25.34
C GLU A 19 -17.29 -2.01 -26.81
N TYR A 20 -16.37 -2.57 -27.61
CA TYR A 20 -16.30 -2.33 -29.06
C TYR A 20 -17.61 -2.64 -29.77
N PHE A 21 -18.23 -3.78 -29.47
CA PHE A 21 -19.52 -4.18 -30.05
C PHE A 21 -20.60 -3.13 -29.79
N ILE A 22 -20.77 -2.68 -28.54
CA ILE A 22 -21.80 -1.69 -28.21
C ILE A 22 -21.47 -0.32 -28.83
N GLU A 23 -20.21 0.13 -28.74
CA GLU A 23 -19.78 1.41 -29.32
C GLU A 23 -20.07 1.45 -30.83
N ASN A 24 -19.68 0.42 -31.57
CA ASN A 24 -19.90 0.36 -33.02
C ASN A 24 -21.36 0.15 -33.39
N LEU A 25 -22.10 -0.69 -32.66
CA LEU A 25 -23.54 -0.84 -32.87
C LEU A 25 -24.25 0.50 -32.68
N THR A 26 -23.88 1.25 -31.64
CA THR A 26 -24.40 2.60 -31.40
C THR A 26 -24.10 3.54 -32.56
N MET A 27 -22.85 3.60 -33.02
CA MET A 27 -22.43 4.48 -34.11
C MET A 27 -23.13 4.15 -35.44
N MET A 28 -23.22 2.87 -35.79
CA MET A 28 -23.86 2.41 -37.02
C MET A 28 -25.37 2.68 -36.99
N LEU A 29 -26.06 2.36 -35.89
CA LEU A 29 -27.49 2.63 -35.76
C LEU A 29 -27.80 4.13 -35.72
N ALA A 30 -26.94 4.94 -35.07
CA ALA A 30 -27.06 6.40 -35.09
C ALA A 30 -26.87 7.00 -36.49
N SER A 31 -26.16 6.31 -37.39
CA SER A 31 -26.03 6.70 -38.80
C SER A 31 -27.22 6.28 -39.67
N GLY A 32 -28.23 5.61 -39.09
CA GLY A 32 -29.41 5.12 -39.79
C GLY A 32 -29.21 3.76 -40.47
N MET A 33 -28.11 3.06 -40.17
CA MET A 33 -27.89 1.69 -40.66
C MET A 33 -28.90 0.74 -40.01
N ASP A 34 -29.40 -0.23 -40.78
CA ASP A 34 -30.23 -1.31 -40.24
C ASP A 34 -29.44 -2.22 -39.29
N VAL A 35 -30.11 -2.76 -38.27
CA VAL A 35 -29.51 -3.60 -37.22
C VAL A 35 -28.80 -4.81 -37.81
N PHE A 36 -29.38 -5.48 -38.82
CA PHE A 36 -28.77 -6.66 -39.43
C PHE A 36 -27.44 -6.32 -40.10
N TYR A 37 -27.39 -5.24 -40.89
CA TYR A 37 -26.15 -4.80 -41.55
C TYR A 37 -25.09 -4.32 -40.56
N ALA A 38 -25.51 -3.66 -39.47
CA ALA A 38 -24.60 -3.25 -38.41
C ALA A 38 -23.95 -4.47 -37.73
N LEU A 39 -24.74 -5.52 -37.44
CA LEU A 39 -24.23 -6.76 -36.86
C LEU A 39 -23.24 -7.48 -37.79
N ASP A 40 -23.54 -7.59 -39.10
CA ASP A 40 -22.63 -8.24 -40.05
C ASP A 40 -21.30 -7.48 -40.19
N ALA A 41 -21.36 -6.14 -40.21
CA ALA A 41 -20.17 -5.31 -40.26
C ALA A 41 -19.29 -5.51 -39.00
N ILE A 42 -19.88 -5.47 -37.81
CA ILE A 42 -19.15 -5.64 -36.54
C ILE A 42 -18.57 -7.06 -36.42
N LYS A 43 -19.30 -8.08 -36.86
CA LYS A 43 -18.87 -9.49 -36.84
C LYS A 43 -17.57 -9.71 -37.63
N ARG A 44 -17.37 -8.98 -38.73
CA ARG A 44 -16.16 -9.07 -39.58
C ARG A 44 -14.90 -8.54 -38.88
N GLU A 45 -15.05 -7.55 -38.00
CA GLU A 45 -13.93 -6.89 -37.31
C GLU A 45 -13.56 -7.55 -35.98
N ILE A 46 -14.52 -8.22 -35.33
CA ILE A 46 -14.30 -8.95 -34.08
C ILE A 46 -13.26 -10.06 -34.28
N ARG A 47 -12.44 -10.31 -33.26
CA ARG A 47 -11.45 -11.40 -33.30
C ARG A 47 -11.90 -12.60 -32.48
N SER A 48 -12.61 -12.40 -31.36
CA SER A 48 -13.09 -13.51 -30.54
C SER A 48 -14.10 -14.38 -31.28
N LYS A 49 -13.80 -15.67 -31.37
CA LYS A 49 -14.73 -16.67 -31.88
C LYS A 49 -16.03 -16.70 -31.08
N ALA A 50 -15.94 -16.57 -29.75
CA ALA A 50 -17.11 -16.60 -28.87
C ALA A 50 -18.08 -15.43 -29.13
N LEU A 51 -17.54 -14.24 -29.42
CA LEU A 51 -18.37 -13.08 -29.72
C LEU A 51 -18.93 -13.13 -31.15
N LYS A 52 -18.17 -13.66 -32.12
CA LYS A 52 -18.69 -13.94 -33.47
C LYS A 52 -19.88 -14.90 -33.43
N THR A 53 -19.76 -16.02 -32.72
CA THR A 53 -20.85 -16.98 -32.58
C THR A 53 -22.09 -16.34 -31.96
N ALA A 54 -21.92 -15.54 -30.91
CA ALA A 54 -23.04 -14.83 -30.29
C ALA A 54 -23.69 -13.80 -31.24
N ILE A 55 -22.90 -13.12 -32.09
CA ILE A 55 -23.45 -12.20 -33.10
C ILE A 55 -24.19 -12.96 -34.20
N SER A 56 -23.67 -14.10 -34.65
CA SER A 56 -24.39 -14.96 -35.61
C SER A 56 -25.70 -15.49 -35.05
N GLU A 57 -25.73 -15.91 -33.78
CA GLU A 57 -26.99 -16.27 -33.10
C GLU A 57 -27.98 -15.09 -33.09
N MET A 58 -27.49 -13.86 -32.86
CA MET A 58 -28.35 -12.67 -32.92
C MET A 58 -28.85 -12.36 -34.34
N GLU A 59 -28.00 -12.49 -35.35
CA GLU A 59 -28.37 -12.31 -36.76
C GLU A 59 -29.44 -13.32 -37.18
N ASP A 60 -29.31 -14.59 -36.79
CA ASP A 60 -30.28 -15.64 -37.05
C ASP A 60 -31.62 -15.35 -36.35
N ASP A 61 -31.59 -14.97 -35.07
CA ASP A 61 -32.77 -14.58 -34.29
C ASP A 61 -33.51 -13.39 -34.93
N ILE A 62 -32.77 -12.35 -35.35
CA ILE A 62 -33.34 -11.13 -35.95
C ILE A 62 -33.87 -11.43 -37.35
N SER A 63 -33.16 -12.23 -38.15
CA SER A 63 -33.64 -12.68 -39.47
C SER A 63 -34.91 -13.53 -39.36
N GLY A 64 -35.06 -14.26 -38.25
CA GLY A 64 -36.29 -14.98 -37.89
C GLY A 64 -37.43 -14.10 -37.36
N GLY A 65 -37.22 -12.78 -37.25
CA GLY A 65 -38.21 -11.81 -36.79
C GLY A 65 -38.21 -11.51 -35.29
N SER A 66 -37.18 -11.93 -34.55
CA SER A 66 -36.99 -11.52 -33.15
C SER A 66 -36.54 -10.07 -33.04
N THR A 67 -36.86 -9.43 -31.91
CA THR A 67 -36.37 -8.09 -31.57
C THR A 67 -34.91 -8.15 -31.13
N LEU A 68 -34.17 -7.06 -31.33
CA LEU A 68 -32.75 -6.96 -30.96
C LEU A 68 -32.55 -7.20 -29.46
N TRP A 69 -33.41 -6.66 -28.60
CA TRP A 69 -33.28 -6.85 -27.15
C TRP A 69 -33.41 -8.32 -26.72
N ARG A 70 -34.28 -9.12 -27.37
CA ARG A 70 -34.44 -10.55 -27.08
C ARG A 70 -33.22 -11.34 -27.53
N ALA A 71 -32.74 -11.05 -28.73
CA ALA A 71 -31.52 -11.64 -29.26
C ALA A 71 -30.34 -11.38 -28.29
N LEU A 72 -30.19 -10.14 -27.83
CA LEU A 72 -29.17 -9.78 -26.82
C LEU A 72 -29.36 -10.51 -25.48
N GLU A 73 -30.58 -10.63 -24.98
CA GLU A 73 -30.89 -11.34 -23.74
C GLU A 73 -30.46 -12.82 -23.81
N ASN A 74 -30.76 -13.50 -24.93
CA ASN A 74 -30.35 -14.89 -25.18
C ASN A 74 -28.83 -15.04 -25.09
N THR A 75 -28.09 -14.08 -25.65
CA THR A 75 -26.63 -14.14 -25.60
C THR A 75 -26.06 -13.94 -24.21
N ASN A 76 -26.75 -13.32 -23.24
CA ASN A 76 -26.19 -12.94 -21.93
C ASN A 76 -24.85 -12.16 -22.04
N LEU A 77 -24.61 -11.45 -23.16
CA LEU A 77 -23.39 -10.66 -23.35
C LEU A 77 -23.40 -9.42 -22.46
N LEU A 78 -24.57 -8.78 -22.38
CA LEU A 78 -24.75 -7.49 -21.72
C LEU A 78 -25.45 -7.67 -20.37
N PRO A 79 -25.18 -6.80 -19.38
CA PRO A 79 -25.92 -6.78 -18.13
C PRO A 79 -27.41 -6.47 -18.37
N ASP A 80 -28.29 -6.98 -17.50
CA ASP A 80 -29.74 -6.88 -17.64
C ASP A 80 -30.26 -5.43 -17.78
N HIS A 81 -29.68 -4.48 -17.04
CA HIS A 81 -30.06 -3.06 -17.16
C HIS A 81 -29.72 -2.46 -18.54
N VAL A 82 -28.69 -2.98 -19.21
CA VAL A 82 -28.33 -2.58 -20.58
C VAL A 82 -29.33 -3.16 -21.57
N VAL A 83 -29.67 -4.44 -21.43
CA VAL A 83 -30.70 -5.10 -22.25
C VAL A 83 -32.05 -4.39 -22.09
N ALA A 84 -32.40 -3.99 -20.87
CA ALA A 84 -33.61 -3.23 -20.57
C ALA A 84 -33.64 -1.86 -21.28
N LEU A 85 -32.51 -1.15 -21.35
CA LEU A 85 -32.41 0.10 -22.10
C LEU A 85 -32.54 -0.10 -23.62
N VAL A 86 -31.98 -1.20 -24.14
CA VAL A 86 -32.15 -1.59 -25.55
C VAL A 86 -33.63 -1.88 -25.83
N ARG A 87 -34.29 -2.65 -24.95
CA ARG A 87 -35.72 -2.95 -25.06
C ARG A 87 -36.56 -1.68 -25.12
N ILE A 88 -36.38 -0.77 -24.17
CA ILE A 88 -37.13 0.50 -24.16
C ILE A 88 -36.80 1.33 -25.40
N GLY A 89 -35.54 1.35 -25.83
CA GLY A 89 -35.12 2.08 -27.01
C GLY A 89 -35.77 1.54 -28.28
N GLU A 90 -35.84 0.22 -28.41
CA GLU A 90 -36.49 -0.46 -29.54
C GLU A 90 -38.01 -0.28 -29.52
N GLU A 91 -38.67 -0.44 -28.36
CA GLU A 91 -40.11 -0.23 -28.19
C GLU A 91 -40.53 1.25 -28.41
N SER A 92 -39.65 2.21 -28.09
CA SER A 92 -39.92 3.65 -28.25
C SER A 92 -39.37 4.27 -29.53
N GLY A 93 -38.63 3.50 -30.34
CA GLY A 93 -37.95 4.01 -31.55
C GLY A 93 -36.77 4.95 -31.26
N ARG A 94 -36.27 4.99 -30.01
CA ARG A 94 -35.15 5.82 -29.54
C ARG A 94 -33.91 4.99 -29.20
N LEU A 95 -33.70 3.93 -29.98
CA LEU A 95 -32.62 2.97 -29.77
C LEU A 95 -31.23 3.62 -29.84
N PRO A 96 -30.91 4.49 -30.83
CA PRO A 96 -29.61 5.16 -30.87
C PRO A 96 -29.32 6.02 -29.64
N GLU A 97 -30.32 6.75 -29.13
CA GLU A 97 -30.19 7.58 -27.93
C GLU A 97 -29.90 6.74 -26.69
N ASN A 98 -30.63 5.65 -26.49
CA ASN A 98 -30.45 4.77 -25.33
C ASN A 98 -29.11 4.02 -25.38
N LEU A 99 -28.68 3.60 -26.57
CA LEU A 99 -27.37 2.99 -26.79
C LEU A 99 -26.24 3.99 -26.50
N LYS A 100 -26.38 5.26 -26.87
CA LYS A 100 -25.43 6.32 -26.51
C LYS A 100 -25.28 6.48 -24.99
N VAL A 101 -26.38 6.40 -24.25
CA VAL A 101 -26.35 6.44 -22.77
C VAL A 101 -25.54 5.25 -22.20
N ILE A 102 -25.70 4.05 -22.78
CA ILE A 102 -24.91 2.87 -22.38
C ILE A 102 -23.42 3.09 -22.65
N VAL A 103 -23.05 3.61 -23.83
CA VAL A 103 -21.65 3.88 -24.19
C VAL A 103 -21.00 4.87 -23.21
N ILE A 104 -21.69 5.99 -22.92
CA ILE A 104 -21.21 7.00 -21.96
C ILE A 104 -20.96 6.35 -20.58
N GLN A 105 -21.86 5.47 -20.12
CA GLN A 105 -21.67 4.79 -18.84
C GLN A 105 -20.47 3.84 -18.84
N GLN A 106 -20.26 3.10 -19.94
CA GLN A 106 -19.12 2.20 -20.06
C GLN A 106 -17.79 2.96 -20.07
N GLU A 107 -17.74 4.11 -20.75
CA GLU A 107 -16.57 4.98 -20.75
C GLU A 107 -16.23 5.49 -19.34
N LYS A 108 -17.25 5.89 -18.57
CA LYS A 108 -17.11 6.29 -17.17
C LYS A 108 -16.58 5.14 -16.30
N ASP A 109 -17.17 3.96 -16.41
CA ASP A 109 -16.73 2.76 -15.69
C ASP A 109 -15.27 2.39 -16.05
N ARG A 110 -14.89 2.49 -17.32
CA ARG A 110 -13.53 2.24 -17.81
C ARG A 110 -12.54 3.25 -17.24
N THR A 111 -12.88 4.53 -17.28
CA THR A 111 -12.06 5.62 -16.75
C THR A 111 -11.85 5.46 -15.25
N PHE A 112 -12.91 5.12 -14.51
CA PHE A 112 -12.84 4.84 -13.07
C PHE A 112 -11.90 3.65 -12.77
N LYS A 113 -12.09 2.51 -13.45
CA LYS A 113 -11.22 1.33 -13.28
C LYS A 113 -9.76 1.65 -13.63
N SER A 114 -9.53 2.44 -14.67
CA SER A 114 -8.19 2.88 -15.07
C SER A 114 -7.55 3.74 -13.97
N LYS A 115 -8.28 4.72 -13.42
CA LYS A 115 -7.80 5.57 -12.32
C LYS A 115 -7.43 4.74 -11.08
N ILE A 116 -8.27 3.77 -10.68
CA ILE A 116 -7.96 2.85 -9.59
C ILE A 116 -6.70 2.05 -9.89
N ARG A 117 -6.62 1.45 -11.09
CA ARG A 117 -5.46 0.64 -11.47
C ARG A 117 -4.18 1.46 -11.44
N SER A 118 -4.20 2.66 -12.00
CA SER A 118 -3.06 3.58 -12.01
C SER A 118 -2.63 4.00 -10.60
N ALA A 119 -3.59 4.28 -9.71
CA ALA A 119 -3.30 4.59 -8.30
C ALA A 119 -2.65 3.42 -7.54
N MET A 120 -2.94 2.17 -7.92
CA MET A 120 -2.41 0.97 -7.27
C MET A 120 -1.03 0.52 -7.81
N ILE A 121 -0.66 0.90 -9.04
CA ILE A 121 0.61 0.48 -9.66
C ILE A 121 1.81 0.93 -8.82
N TYR A 122 1.83 2.19 -8.37
CA TYR A 122 2.95 2.74 -7.62
C TYR A 122 3.17 2.04 -6.25
N PRO A 123 2.14 1.91 -5.37
CA PRO A 123 2.28 1.14 -4.13
C PRO A 123 2.75 -0.29 -4.35
N ILE A 124 2.21 -0.99 -5.35
CA ILE A 124 2.59 -2.38 -5.64
C ILE A 124 4.07 -2.46 -6.05
N LEU A 125 4.53 -1.57 -6.93
CA LEU A 125 5.91 -1.55 -7.42
C LEU A 125 6.90 -1.26 -6.29
N VAL A 126 6.63 -0.25 -5.46
CA VAL A 126 7.51 0.11 -4.34
C VAL A 126 7.56 -1.00 -3.29
N LEU A 127 6.41 -1.53 -2.88
CA LEU A 127 6.38 -2.65 -1.92
C LEU A 127 7.10 -3.88 -2.46
N PHE A 128 6.94 -4.19 -3.74
CA PHE A 128 7.67 -5.28 -4.38
C PHE A 128 9.18 -5.05 -4.36
N LEU A 129 9.64 -3.84 -4.67
CA LEU A 129 11.07 -3.49 -4.65
C LEU A 129 11.64 -3.54 -3.22
N THR A 130 10.95 -2.93 -2.24
CA THR A 130 11.35 -2.97 -0.82
C THR A 130 11.41 -4.39 -0.30
N LEU A 131 10.42 -5.23 -0.62
CA LEU A 131 10.39 -6.64 -0.23
C LEU A 131 11.56 -7.40 -0.88
N THR A 132 11.81 -7.17 -2.17
CA THR A 132 12.92 -7.83 -2.91
C THR A 132 14.28 -7.48 -2.31
N ILE A 133 14.53 -6.19 -2.03
CA ILE A 133 15.78 -5.73 -1.41
C ILE A 133 15.93 -6.31 0.00
N GLY A 134 14.87 -6.22 0.81
CA GLY A 134 14.88 -6.75 2.18
C GLY A 134 15.14 -8.25 2.24
N LEU A 135 14.49 -9.04 1.38
CA LEU A 135 14.74 -10.47 1.25
C LEU A 135 16.15 -10.77 0.74
N GLY A 136 16.67 -9.99 -0.22
CA GLY A 136 18.04 -10.15 -0.71
C GLY A 136 19.09 -9.93 0.38
N ILE A 137 18.90 -8.90 1.22
CA ILE A 137 19.77 -8.64 2.39
C ILE A 137 19.70 -9.78 3.39
N GLY A 138 18.49 -10.24 3.73
CA GLY A 138 18.28 -11.37 4.66
C GLY A 138 18.85 -12.70 4.17
N TRP A 139 18.71 -12.99 2.87
CA TRP A 139 19.22 -14.22 2.26
C TRP A 139 20.74 -14.22 2.12
N PHE A 140 21.33 -13.13 1.63
CA PHE A 140 22.73 -13.15 1.18
C PHE A 140 23.70 -12.49 2.17
N ILE A 141 23.32 -11.36 2.76
CA ILE A 141 24.23 -10.54 3.58
C ILE A 141 24.25 -11.03 5.02
N LEU A 142 23.08 -11.23 5.62
CA LEU A 142 22.96 -11.55 7.04
C LEU A 142 23.62 -12.89 7.44
N PRO A 143 23.53 -13.99 6.67
CA PRO A 143 24.18 -15.25 7.05
C PRO A 143 25.71 -15.14 7.07
N ARG A 144 26.29 -14.36 6.15
CA ARG A 144 27.74 -14.08 6.13
C ARG A 144 28.18 -13.26 7.33
N LEU A 145 27.34 -12.31 7.75
CA LEU A 145 27.59 -11.56 8.97
C LEU A 145 27.50 -12.51 10.17
N ALA A 146 26.45 -13.32 10.26
CA ALA A 146 26.21 -14.28 11.33
C ALA A 146 27.38 -15.24 11.58
N SER A 147 28.02 -15.75 10.52
CA SER A 147 29.18 -16.63 10.66
C SER A 147 30.33 -15.94 11.38
N VAL A 148 30.63 -14.68 11.03
CA VAL A 148 31.66 -13.86 11.70
C VAL A 148 31.33 -13.64 13.18
N PHE A 149 30.07 -13.34 13.51
CA PHE A 149 29.64 -13.17 14.91
C PHE A 149 29.76 -14.47 15.72
N SER A 150 29.48 -15.62 15.11
CA SER A 150 29.60 -16.92 15.78
C SER A 150 31.04 -17.30 16.10
N GLU A 151 32.00 -16.90 15.26
CA GLU A 151 33.43 -17.07 15.52
C GLU A 151 33.91 -16.22 16.70
N LEU A 152 33.35 -15.01 16.84
CA LEU A 152 33.67 -14.07 17.92
C LEU A 152 32.90 -14.35 19.22
N ARG A 153 32.06 -15.39 19.27
CA ARG A 153 31.20 -15.75 20.43
C ARG A 153 30.33 -14.62 20.97
N LEU A 154 29.96 -13.67 20.11
CA LEU A 154 29.10 -12.55 20.47
C LEU A 154 27.62 -12.93 20.33
N GLU A 155 26.77 -12.46 21.24
CA GLU A 155 25.33 -12.68 21.13
C GLU A 155 24.70 -11.76 20.08
N LEU A 156 24.03 -12.36 19.09
CA LEU A 156 23.31 -11.61 18.06
C LEU A 156 22.06 -10.93 18.64
N PRO A 157 21.78 -9.65 18.26
CA PRO A 157 20.53 -8.98 18.60
C PRO A 157 19.29 -9.72 18.09
N PHE A 158 18.15 -9.56 18.77
CA PHE A 158 16.91 -10.25 18.43
C PHE A 158 16.48 -10.04 16.96
N VAL A 159 16.53 -8.80 16.48
CA VAL A 159 16.14 -8.43 15.10
C VAL A 159 17.00 -9.17 14.08
N THR A 160 18.30 -9.27 14.32
CA THR A 160 19.25 -10.00 13.47
C THR A 160 19.01 -11.50 13.52
N LYS A 161 18.75 -12.08 14.71
CA LYS A 161 18.41 -13.51 14.87
C LYS A 161 17.18 -13.90 14.04
N VAL A 162 16.10 -13.12 14.12
CA VAL A 162 14.87 -13.38 13.34
C VAL A 162 15.14 -13.32 11.84
N LEU A 163 15.86 -12.30 11.37
CA LEU A 163 16.15 -12.17 9.94
C LEU A 163 17.12 -13.23 9.41
N ILE A 164 18.09 -13.70 10.20
CA ILE A 164 18.94 -14.85 9.83
C ILE A 164 18.11 -16.13 9.76
N GLN A 165 17.20 -16.36 10.72
CA GLN A 165 16.31 -17.53 10.68
C GLN A 165 15.43 -17.53 9.43
N VAL A 166 14.86 -16.37 9.09
CA VAL A 166 14.10 -16.18 7.84
C VAL A 166 15.02 -16.39 6.63
N GLY A 167 16.22 -15.80 6.63
CA GLY A 167 17.21 -15.94 5.56
C GLY A 167 17.64 -17.39 5.31
N ASN A 168 17.92 -18.15 6.36
CA ASN A 168 18.29 -19.57 6.28
C ASN A 168 17.10 -20.42 5.82
N PHE A 169 15.89 -20.18 6.35
CA PHE A 169 14.68 -20.85 5.89
C PHE A 169 14.43 -20.60 4.41
N LEU A 170 14.61 -19.36 3.94
CA LEU A 170 14.55 -19.05 2.52
C LEU A 170 15.73 -19.69 1.76
N GLY A 171 16.94 -19.71 2.30
CA GLY A 171 18.09 -20.39 1.69
C GLY A 171 17.83 -21.86 1.40
N ASP A 172 17.34 -22.58 2.41
CA ASP A 172 17.13 -24.03 2.36
C ASP A 172 15.84 -24.41 1.60
N TYR A 173 14.76 -23.65 1.80
CA TYR A 173 13.43 -23.98 1.27
C TYR A 173 12.90 -23.00 0.24
N GLY A 174 13.62 -21.95 -0.13
CA GLY A 174 13.11 -20.80 -0.89
C GLY A 174 12.49 -21.16 -2.23
N PHE A 175 13.03 -22.16 -2.92
CA PHE A 175 12.47 -22.66 -4.18
C PHE A 175 11.04 -23.20 -4.02
N VAL A 176 10.69 -23.73 -2.85
CA VAL A 176 9.34 -24.23 -2.53
C VAL A 176 8.54 -23.20 -1.72
N ALA A 177 9.17 -22.58 -0.73
CA ALA A 177 8.55 -21.65 0.21
C ALA A 177 8.06 -20.37 -0.47
N VAL A 178 8.83 -19.77 -1.40
CA VAL A 178 8.42 -18.53 -2.07
C VAL A 178 7.19 -18.76 -2.96
N PRO A 179 7.15 -19.77 -3.85
CA PRO A 179 5.92 -20.10 -4.59
C PRO A 179 4.76 -20.47 -3.67
N ALA A 180 5.00 -21.22 -2.60
CA ALA A 180 3.94 -21.61 -1.65
C ALA A 180 3.33 -20.39 -0.93
N ILE A 181 4.15 -19.41 -0.52
CA ILE A 181 3.69 -18.14 0.07
C ILE A 181 2.89 -17.34 -0.96
N LEU A 182 3.38 -17.22 -2.19
CA LEU A 182 2.66 -16.49 -3.25
C LEU A 182 1.30 -17.14 -3.55
N ILE A 183 1.25 -18.47 -3.65
CA ILE A 183 0.00 -19.22 -3.83
C ILE A 183 -0.90 -19.06 -2.61
N GLY A 184 -0.36 -19.11 -1.39
CA GLY A 184 -1.10 -18.92 -0.15
C GLY A 184 -1.73 -17.52 -0.06
N VAL A 185 -0.95 -16.47 -0.32
CA VAL A 185 -1.43 -15.08 -0.37
C VAL A 185 -2.49 -14.92 -1.47
N PHE A 186 -2.24 -15.46 -2.66
CA PHE A 186 -3.22 -15.45 -3.75
C PHE A 186 -4.51 -16.18 -3.36
N ALA A 187 -4.42 -17.35 -2.72
CA ALA A 187 -5.57 -18.10 -2.24
C ALA A 187 -6.34 -17.33 -1.18
N ILE A 188 -5.67 -16.71 -0.21
CA ILE A 188 -6.30 -15.87 0.81
C ILE A 188 -7.04 -14.70 0.16
N ILE A 189 -6.41 -13.99 -0.78
CA ILE A 189 -7.04 -12.89 -1.51
C ILE A 189 -8.23 -13.40 -2.34
N TYR A 190 -8.06 -14.50 -3.06
CA TYR A 190 -9.10 -15.10 -3.89
C TYR A 190 -10.31 -15.53 -3.07
N PHE A 191 -10.10 -16.29 -1.98
CA PHE A 191 -11.19 -16.70 -1.10
C PHE A 191 -11.80 -15.51 -0.37
N THR A 192 -11.03 -14.50 0.04
CA THR A 192 -11.61 -13.36 0.77
C THR A 192 -12.41 -12.40 -0.12
N PHE A 193 -11.94 -12.12 -1.34
CA PHE A 193 -12.48 -11.05 -2.19
C PHE A 193 -13.20 -11.53 -3.46
N ILE A 194 -12.89 -12.72 -3.98
CA ILE A 194 -13.39 -13.20 -5.29
C ILE A 194 -14.43 -14.32 -5.11
N PHE A 195 -14.17 -15.28 -4.24
CA PHE A 195 -15.03 -16.45 -4.06
C PHE A 195 -16.41 -16.06 -3.51
N SER A 196 -17.48 -16.36 -4.26
CA SER A 196 -18.82 -15.80 -4.01
C SER A 196 -19.41 -16.15 -2.63
N ARG A 197 -19.02 -17.28 -2.03
CA ARG A 197 -19.47 -17.70 -0.70
C ARG A 197 -18.87 -16.86 0.41
N THR A 198 -17.60 -16.48 0.29
CA THR A 198 -16.79 -15.79 1.32
C THR A 198 -16.54 -14.31 1.02
N LYS A 199 -16.93 -13.83 -0.16
CA LYS A 199 -16.88 -12.41 -0.57
C LYS A 199 -17.41 -11.42 0.47
N PHE A 200 -18.38 -11.83 1.30
CA PHE A 200 -18.93 -10.99 2.38
C PHE A 200 -17.89 -10.61 3.43
N ILE A 201 -16.86 -11.44 3.64
CA ILE A 201 -15.75 -11.17 4.55
C ILE A 201 -14.88 -10.05 3.98
N GLY A 202 -14.51 -10.16 2.70
CA GLY A 202 -13.79 -9.11 1.99
C GLY A 202 -14.57 -7.80 1.96
N GLU A 203 -15.89 -7.85 1.69
CA GLU A 203 -16.76 -6.68 1.78
C GLU A 203 -16.70 -6.06 3.18
N ARG A 204 -16.81 -6.84 4.27
CA ARG A 204 -16.73 -6.34 5.64
C ARG A 204 -15.40 -5.63 5.93
N ILE A 205 -14.27 -6.23 5.52
CA ILE A 205 -12.93 -5.62 5.67
C ILE A 205 -12.86 -4.29 4.92
N LEU A 206 -13.34 -4.28 3.68
CA LEU A 206 -13.29 -3.10 2.81
C LEU A 206 -14.15 -1.95 3.36
N PHE A 207 -15.29 -2.27 3.98
CA PHE A 207 -16.17 -1.32 4.65
C PHE A 207 -15.65 -0.83 6.01
N SER A 208 -14.62 -1.45 6.59
CA SER A 208 -13.97 -0.96 7.81
C SER A 208 -13.03 0.22 7.55
N ILE A 209 -12.50 0.35 6.33
CA ILE A 209 -11.59 1.43 5.96
C ILE A 209 -12.41 2.67 5.57
N PRO A 210 -12.35 3.79 6.31
CA PRO A 210 -13.26 4.93 6.11
C PRO A 210 -13.24 5.50 4.68
N VAL A 211 -12.06 5.62 4.08
CA VAL A 211 -11.87 6.17 2.72
C VAL A 211 -12.48 5.24 1.68
N ILE A 212 -12.26 3.93 1.82
CA ILE A 212 -12.79 2.94 0.85
C ILE A 212 -14.30 2.79 1.01
N LYS A 213 -14.80 2.77 2.25
CA LYS A 213 -16.24 2.81 2.52
C LYS A 213 -16.92 4.00 1.84
N LYS A 214 -16.33 5.19 1.97
CA LYS A 214 -16.84 6.41 1.31
C LYS A 214 -16.83 6.26 -0.21
N LEU A 215 -15.73 5.77 -0.78
CA LEU A 215 -15.62 5.54 -2.22
C LEU A 215 -16.69 4.56 -2.74
N ILE A 216 -16.90 3.45 -2.03
CA ILE A 216 -17.93 2.46 -2.39
C ILE A 216 -19.32 3.10 -2.35
N GLN A 217 -19.63 3.87 -1.31
CA GLN A 217 -20.90 4.58 -1.21
C GLN A 217 -21.09 5.55 -2.38
N GLU A 218 -20.06 6.32 -2.73
CA GLU A 218 -20.13 7.29 -3.83
C GLU A 218 -20.33 6.59 -5.18
N VAL A 219 -19.63 5.48 -5.44
CA VAL A 219 -19.79 4.67 -6.65
C VAL A 219 -21.18 4.09 -6.78
N GLU A 220 -21.72 3.51 -5.69
CA GLU A 220 -23.07 2.90 -5.74
C GLU A 220 -24.19 3.94 -5.82
N LEU A 221 -24.02 5.13 -5.22
CA LEU A 221 -24.99 6.22 -5.38
C LEU A 221 -24.93 6.83 -6.78
N ALA A 222 -23.74 6.96 -7.38
CA ALA A 222 -23.59 7.37 -8.77
C ALA A 222 -24.30 6.39 -9.72
N ARG A 223 -24.05 5.08 -9.52
CA ARG A 223 -24.70 3.99 -10.27
C ARG A 223 -26.21 3.99 -10.09
N MET A 224 -26.70 4.08 -8.85
CA MET A 224 -28.13 4.11 -8.54
C MET A 224 -28.81 5.28 -9.23
N GLY A 225 -28.24 6.48 -9.11
CA GLY A 225 -28.77 7.70 -9.73
C GLY A 225 -28.83 7.58 -11.25
N PHE A 226 -27.75 7.09 -11.87
CA PHE A 226 -27.71 6.90 -13.31
C PHE A 226 -28.69 5.83 -13.79
N ILE A 227 -28.63 4.60 -13.26
CA ILE A 227 -29.46 3.48 -13.74
C ILE A 227 -30.95 3.78 -13.54
N LEU A 228 -31.36 4.19 -12.35
CA LEU A 228 -32.77 4.49 -12.11
C LEU A 228 -33.20 5.74 -12.87
N GLY A 229 -32.38 6.80 -12.88
CA GLY A 229 -32.71 8.03 -13.59
C GLY A 229 -32.94 7.80 -15.08
N THR A 230 -32.05 7.04 -15.74
CA THR A 230 -32.20 6.69 -17.16
C THR A 230 -33.39 5.78 -17.41
N LEU A 231 -33.55 4.70 -16.63
CA LEU A 231 -34.65 3.75 -16.85
C LEU A 231 -36.02 4.41 -16.62
N LEU A 232 -36.18 5.16 -15.54
CA LEU A 232 -37.41 5.88 -15.25
C LEU A 232 -37.67 6.99 -16.25
N GLY A 233 -36.64 7.74 -16.67
CA GLY A 233 -36.76 8.78 -17.70
C GLY A 233 -37.13 8.22 -19.07
N ALA A 234 -36.80 6.96 -19.34
CA ALA A 234 -37.23 6.22 -20.52
C ALA A 234 -38.64 5.61 -20.37
N GLY A 235 -39.32 5.86 -19.24
CA GLY A 235 -40.70 5.41 -18.98
C GLY A 235 -40.82 4.02 -18.33
N MET A 236 -39.72 3.43 -17.85
CA MET A 236 -39.78 2.15 -17.16
C MET A 236 -40.54 2.28 -15.82
N PRO A 237 -41.43 1.33 -15.47
CA PRO A 237 -42.03 1.27 -14.15
C PRO A 237 -40.98 1.15 -13.02
N VAL A 238 -41.23 1.82 -11.89
CA VAL A 238 -40.26 1.92 -10.79
C VAL A 238 -39.80 0.57 -10.24
N VAL A 239 -40.73 -0.39 -10.10
CA VAL A 239 -40.42 -1.74 -9.62
C VAL A 239 -39.47 -2.46 -10.58
N ALA A 240 -39.69 -2.35 -11.89
CA ALA A 240 -38.82 -2.96 -12.91
C ALA A 240 -37.43 -2.29 -12.97
N ALA A 241 -37.38 -0.96 -12.78
CA ALA A 241 -36.12 -0.23 -12.70
C ALA A 241 -35.32 -0.63 -11.45
N LEU A 242 -35.97 -0.79 -10.29
CA LEU A 242 -35.35 -1.26 -9.06
C LEU A 242 -34.85 -2.71 -9.17
N ASP A 243 -35.59 -3.59 -9.85
CA ASP A 243 -35.15 -4.96 -10.13
C ASP A 243 -33.88 -4.97 -11.01
N SER A 244 -33.85 -4.11 -12.04
CA SER A 244 -32.67 -3.94 -12.90
C SER A 244 -31.46 -3.43 -12.11
N LEU A 245 -31.66 -2.47 -11.20
CA LEU A 245 -30.60 -1.98 -10.30
C LEU A 245 -30.12 -3.07 -9.33
N TYR A 246 -31.02 -3.85 -8.75
CA TYR A 246 -30.71 -4.99 -7.88
C TYR A 246 -29.79 -6.01 -8.58
N LYS A 247 -30.10 -6.33 -9.84
CA LYS A 247 -29.28 -7.26 -10.64
C LYS A 247 -27.93 -6.65 -11.04
N ALA A 248 -27.88 -5.34 -11.27
CA ALA A 248 -26.67 -4.61 -11.65
C ALA A 248 -25.66 -4.44 -10.49
N SER A 249 -26.12 -4.31 -9.25
CA SER A 249 -25.21 -4.14 -8.10
C SER A 249 -24.45 -5.43 -7.81
N SER A 250 -23.17 -5.32 -7.42
CA SER A 250 -22.34 -6.49 -7.09
C SER A 250 -22.14 -6.68 -5.58
N LEU A 251 -22.51 -5.69 -4.78
CA LEU A 251 -22.28 -5.64 -3.34
C LEU A 251 -23.50 -6.16 -2.60
N LYS A 252 -23.33 -7.16 -1.73
CA LYS A 252 -24.47 -7.78 -1.03
C LYS A 252 -25.26 -6.77 -0.19
N ILE A 253 -24.57 -5.80 0.42
CA ILE A 253 -25.21 -4.79 1.26
C ILE A 253 -26.16 -3.88 0.47
N TYR A 254 -25.78 -3.47 -0.75
CA TYR A 254 -26.63 -2.67 -1.63
C TYR A 254 -27.70 -3.52 -2.32
N LYS A 255 -27.41 -4.78 -2.68
CA LYS A 255 -28.44 -5.72 -3.14
C LYS A 255 -29.58 -5.88 -2.15
N LYS A 256 -29.28 -6.02 -0.85
CA LYS A 256 -30.32 -6.10 0.19
C LYS A 256 -31.17 -4.82 0.25
N LEU A 257 -30.53 -3.65 0.16
CA LEU A 257 -31.21 -2.37 0.11
C LEU A 257 -32.14 -2.28 -1.12
N TYR A 258 -31.63 -2.59 -2.31
CA TYR A 258 -32.42 -2.49 -3.55
C TYR A 258 -33.57 -3.49 -3.60
N ALA A 259 -33.38 -4.72 -3.11
CA ALA A 259 -34.45 -5.68 -2.96
C ALA A 259 -35.55 -5.14 -2.02
N HIS A 260 -35.16 -4.62 -0.85
CA HIS A 260 -36.12 -4.02 0.09
C HIS A 260 -36.88 -2.84 -0.52
N LEU A 261 -36.18 -1.94 -1.23
CA LEU A 261 -36.84 -0.81 -1.90
C LEU A 261 -37.82 -1.28 -2.97
N ARG A 262 -37.43 -2.28 -3.79
CA ARG A 262 -38.31 -2.86 -4.81
C ARG A 262 -39.57 -3.42 -4.17
N ASP A 263 -39.42 -4.30 -3.19
CA ASP A 263 -40.53 -5.03 -2.56
C ASP A 263 -41.46 -4.04 -1.81
N SER A 264 -40.88 -3.07 -1.10
CA SER A 264 -41.64 -2.02 -0.40
C SER A 264 -42.44 -1.12 -1.35
N VAL A 265 -41.87 -0.73 -2.50
CA VAL A 265 -42.59 0.06 -3.53
C VAL A 265 -43.64 -0.78 -4.24
N GLU A 266 -43.40 -2.07 -4.45
CA GLU A 266 -44.39 -3.01 -5.02
C GLU A 266 -45.61 -3.18 -4.10
N GLU A 267 -45.41 -3.14 -2.78
CA GLU A 267 -46.49 -3.07 -1.77
C GLU A 267 -47.21 -1.70 -1.72
N GLY A 268 -46.78 -0.72 -2.51
CA GLY A 268 -47.40 0.61 -2.61
C GLY A 268 -46.87 1.64 -1.60
N ASN A 269 -45.78 1.33 -0.87
CA ASN A 269 -45.18 2.31 0.03
C ASN A 269 -44.41 3.40 -0.76
N SER A 270 -44.49 4.65 -0.28
CA SER A 270 -43.64 5.74 -0.80
C SER A 270 -42.14 5.48 -0.58
N ILE A 271 -41.26 6.15 -1.32
CA ILE A 271 -39.80 6.09 -1.10
C ILE A 271 -39.45 6.48 0.33
N LYS A 272 -40.10 7.53 0.86
CA LYS A 272 -39.91 7.95 2.27
C LYS A 272 -40.18 6.80 3.23
N LYS A 273 -41.35 6.16 3.09
CA LYS A 273 -41.76 5.07 3.96
C LYS A 273 -40.84 3.86 3.81
N SER A 274 -40.42 3.55 2.59
CA SER A 274 -39.49 2.47 2.28
C SER A 274 -38.14 2.65 2.99
N PHE A 275 -37.63 3.88 3.06
CA PHE A 275 -36.42 4.19 3.83
C PHE A 275 -36.62 4.09 5.35
N GLU A 276 -37.77 4.51 5.88
CA GLU A 276 -38.10 4.37 7.31
C GLU A 276 -38.25 2.91 7.76
N LEU A 277 -38.74 2.04 6.87
CA LEU A 277 -38.92 0.60 7.13
C LEU A 277 -37.60 -0.19 7.07
N TYR A 278 -36.54 0.35 6.44
CA TYR A 278 -35.24 -0.31 6.39
C TYR A 278 -34.50 -0.17 7.73
N PRO A 279 -33.72 -1.18 8.17
CA PRO A 279 -32.99 -1.12 9.44
C PRO A 279 -32.09 0.11 9.60
N LYS A 280 -31.73 0.44 10.86
CA LYS A 280 -31.01 1.66 11.33
C LYS A 280 -29.68 2.00 10.61
N GLU A 281 -29.21 1.17 9.69
CA GLU A 281 -27.95 1.38 8.95
C GLU A 281 -28.14 2.13 7.62
N ILE A 282 -29.36 2.50 7.24
CA ILE A 282 -29.62 3.14 5.95
C ILE A 282 -28.78 4.40 5.71
N ASN A 283 -28.59 5.23 6.74
CA ASN A 283 -27.82 6.47 6.65
C ASN A 283 -26.35 6.24 6.28
N ARG A 284 -25.82 5.02 6.52
CA ARG A 284 -24.46 4.64 6.12
C ARG A 284 -24.37 4.25 4.65
N LEU A 285 -25.49 3.89 4.02
CA LEU A 285 -25.57 3.47 2.61
C LEU A 285 -26.06 4.62 1.72
N VAL A 286 -27.09 5.33 2.17
CA VAL A 286 -27.71 6.47 1.50
C VAL A 286 -27.74 7.63 2.49
N PRO A 287 -26.93 8.69 2.31
CA PRO A 287 -26.93 9.85 3.19
C PRO A 287 -28.32 10.51 3.27
N ILE A 288 -28.63 11.13 4.41
CA ILE A 288 -29.95 11.74 4.64
C ILE A 288 -30.32 12.78 3.58
N THR A 289 -29.34 13.54 3.09
CA THR A 289 -29.54 14.53 2.02
C THR A 289 -30.04 13.87 0.72
N VAL A 290 -29.48 12.71 0.37
CA VAL A 290 -29.91 11.95 -0.81
C VAL A 290 -31.31 11.38 -0.61
N GLN A 291 -31.61 10.85 0.58
CA GLN A 291 -32.95 10.38 0.90
C GLN A 291 -33.98 11.51 0.73
N GLN A 292 -33.70 12.71 1.25
CA GLN A 292 -34.60 13.87 1.11
C GLN A 292 -34.76 14.32 -0.34
N MET A 293 -33.67 14.31 -1.14
CA MET A 293 -33.76 14.61 -2.58
C MET A 293 -34.70 13.62 -3.28
N LEU A 294 -34.56 12.32 -3.02
CA LEU A 294 -35.42 11.30 -3.63
C LEU A 294 -36.89 11.47 -3.22
N VAL A 295 -37.16 11.75 -1.94
CA VAL A 295 -38.51 12.02 -1.44
C VAL A 295 -39.10 13.29 -2.07
N ALA A 296 -38.28 14.33 -2.25
CA ALA A 296 -38.72 15.54 -2.93
C ALA A 296 -39.03 15.28 -4.41
N GLY A 297 -38.17 14.54 -5.11
CA GLY A 297 -38.35 14.16 -6.51
C GLY A 297 -39.58 13.26 -6.75
N GLU A 298 -39.86 12.33 -5.83
CA GLU A 298 -41.09 11.53 -5.84
C GLU A 298 -42.33 12.43 -5.74
N LYS A 299 -42.33 13.37 -4.78
CA LYS A 299 -43.46 14.30 -4.57
C LYS A 299 -43.66 15.29 -5.70
N SER A 300 -42.58 15.72 -6.36
CA SER A 300 -42.65 16.65 -7.49
C SER A 300 -42.80 15.96 -8.84
N ALA A 301 -42.91 14.62 -8.88
CA ALA A 301 -42.91 13.81 -10.09
C ALA A 301 -41.69 14.04 -11.00
N GLN A 302 -40.57 14.48 -10.42
CA GLN A 302 -39.28 14.71 -11.10
C GLN A 302 -38.20 13.73 -10.58
N LEU A 303 -38.64 12.52 -10.24
CA LEU A 303 -37.76 11.48 -9.71
C LEU A 303 -36.65 11.10 -10.72
N PRO A 304 -36.92 10.94 -12.04
CA PRO A 304 -35.87 10.65 -13.02
C PRO A 304 -34.75 11.70 -13.05
N GLU A 305 -35.11 12.98 -13.13
CA GLU A 305 -34.17 14.11 -13.19
C GLU A 305 -33.36 14.22 -11.89
N THR A 306 -34.04 14.02 -10.75
CA THR A 306 -33.40 14.04 -9.43
C THR A 306 -32.38 12.92 -9.29
N LEU A 307 -32.70 11.71 -9.76
CA LEU A 307 -31.80 10.56 -9.76
C LEU A 307 -30.58 10.78 -10.65
N LEU A 308 -30.78 11.28 -11.88
CA LEU A 308 -29.66 11.64 -12.75
C LEU A 308 -28.75 12.68 -12.08
N LYS A 309 -29.34 13.68 -11.41
CA LYS A 309 -28.55 14.70 -10.70
C LYS A 309 -27.76 14.14 -9.52
N ILE A 310 -28.36 13.22 -8.76
CA ILE A 310 -27.65 12.46 -7.71
C ILE A 310 -26.48 11.69 -8.35
N GLY A 311 -26.73 11.03 -9.49
CA GLY A 311 -25.73 10.35 -10.30
C GLY A 311 -24.49 11.22 -10.57
N GLU A 312 -24.70 12.39 -11.18
CA GLU A 312 -23.64 13.35 -11.51
C GLU A 312 -22.86 13.85 -10.28
N ILE A 313 -23.57 14.17 -9.19
CA ILE A 313 -22.96 14.67 -7.95
C ILE A 313 -22.02 13.61 -7.38
N PHE A 314 -22.47 12.36 -7.31
CA PHE A 314 -21.69 11.29 -6.73
C PHE A 314 -20.61 10.75 -7.67
N GLU A 315 -20.77 10.91 -8.98
CA GLU A 315 -19.70 10.71 -9.96
C GLU A 315 -18.56 11.70 -9.70
N THR A 316 -18.86 12.99 -9.60
CA THR A 316 -17.87 14.03 -9.29
C THR A 316 -17.16 13.78 -7.95
N LYS A 317 -17.91 13.34 -6.93
CA LYS A 317 -17.35 12.94 -5.63
C LYS A 317 -16.44 11.71 -5.76
N THR A 318 -16.87 10.70 -6.52
CA THR A 318 -16.08 9.50 -6.79
C THR A 318 -14.74 9.86 -7.43
N GLU A 319 -14.72 10.79 -8.40
CA GLU A 319 -13.48 11.26 -9.01
C GLU A 319 -12.55 11.94 -8.00
N THR A 320 -13.12 12.80 -7.15
CA THR A 320 -12.37 13.52 -6.12
C THR A 320 -11.81 12.56 -5.07
N THR A 321 -12.62 11.63 -4.57
CA THR A 321 -12.21 10.62 -3.60
C THR A 321 -11.16 9.68 -4.20
N THR A 322 -11.27 9.32 -5.48
CA THR A 322 -10.24 8.50 -6.16
C THR A 322 -8.90 9.23 -6.25
N LYS A 323 -8.89 10.53 -6.55
CA LYS A 323 -7.67 11.35 -6.53
C LYS A 323 -7.06 11.42 -5.13
N ASN A 324 -7.90 11.67 -4.13
CA ASN A 324 -7.47 11.76 -2.73
C ASN A 324 -6.96 10.41 -2.20
N LEU A 325 -7.45 9.29 -2.72
CA LEU A 325 -6.95 7.97 -2.34
C LEU A 325 -5.45 7.85 -2.64
N THR A 326 -4.98 8.32 -3.81
CA THR A 326 -3.55 8.32 -4.15
C THR A 326 -2.73 9.18 -3.17
N VAL A 327 -3.24 10.37 -2.82
CA VAL A 327 -2.57 11.29 -1.88
C VAL A 327 -2.46 10.70 -0.47
N ILE A 328 -3.46 9.94 -0.03
CA ILE A 328 -3.45 9.27 1.29
C ILE A 328 -2.57 8.02 1.29
N LEU A 329 -2.53 7.29 0.17
CA LEU A 329 -1.72 6.07 0.06
C LEU A 329 -0.22 6.36 0.13
N GLU A 330 0.24 7.53 -0.31
CA GLU A 330 1.66 7.88 -0.33
C GLU A 330 2.28 7.97 1.08
N PRO A 331 1.75 8.74 2.05
CA PRO A 331 2.26 8.74 3.42
C PRO A 331 2.24 7.36 4.08
N ILE A 332 1.19 6.57 3.83
CA ILE A 332 1.09 5.20 4.37
C ILE A 332 2.21 4.33 3.80
N LEU A 333 2.45 4.43 2.49
CA LEU A 333 3.54 3.73 1.82
C LEU A 333 4.90 4.14 2.37
N LEU A 334 5.13 5.45 2.57
CA LEU A 334 6.39 5.95 3.14
C LEU A 334 6.63 5.39 4.54
N VAL A 335 5.62 5.32 5.40
CA VAL A 335 5.75 4.74 6.75
C VAL A 335 6.05 3.24 6.68
N ILE A 336 5.37 2.50 5.80
CA ILE A 336 5.61 1.06 5.62
C ILE A 336 7.03 0.80 5.11
N VAL A 337 7.47 1.55 4.09
CA VAL A 337 8.81 1.45 3.52
C VAL A 337 9.85 1.84 4.55
N TRP A 338 9.66 2.96 5.27
CA TRP A 338 10.54 3.39 6.34
C TRP A 338 10.68 2.32 7.42
N MET A 339 9.57 1.73 7.88
CA MET A 339 9.59 0.65 8.88
C MET A 339 10.36 -0.58 8.36
N GLY A 340 10.17 -0.95 7.09
CA GLY A 340 10.91 -2.04 6.45
C GLY A 340 12.40 -1.74 6.33
N VAL A 341 12.77 -0.56 5.83
CA VAL A 341 14.16 -0.14 5.62
C VAL A 341 14.89 0.03 6.95
N VAL A 342 14.29 0.68 7.94
CA VAL A 342 14.87 0.81 9.29
C VAL A 342 15.00 -0.55 9.95
N GLY A 343 14.00 -1.44 9.82
CA GLY A 343 14.08 -2.79 10.34
C GLY A 343 15.27 -3.56 9.78
N VAL A 344 15.48 -3.48 8.47
CA VAL A 344 16.65 -4.11 7.81
C VAL A 344 17.95 -3.41 8.20
N ALA A 345 17.98 -2.08 8.27
CA ALA A 345 19.16 -1.32 8.66
C ALA A 345 19.60 -1.65 10.09
N LEU A 346 18.68 -1.69 11.05
CA LEU A 346 18.96 -2.10 12.43
C LEU A 346 19.49 -3.54 12.50
N ALA A 347 18.95 -4.44 11.67
CA ALA A 347 19.43 -5.82 11.62
C ALA A 347 20.89 -5.96 11.17
N VAL A 348 21.37 -5.03 10.35
CA VAL A 348 22.75 -4.99 9.85
C VAL A 348 23.67 -4.18 10.78
N ILE A 349 23.22 -3.01 11.24
CA ILE A 349 24.02 -2.05 12.01
C ILE A 349 24.21 -2.50 13.46
N LEU A 350 23.16 -3.02 14.12
CA LEU A 350 23.25 -3.41 15.54
C LEU A 350 24.34 -4.46 15.80
N PRO A 351 24.50 -5.53 14.99
CA PRO A 351 25.62 -6.44 15.12
C PRO A 351 26.97 -5.70 15.06
N ILE A 352 27.17 -4.81 14.10
CA ILE A 352 28.43 -4.07 13.93
C ILE A 352 28.78 -3.27 15.20
N TYR A 353 27.79 -2.61 15.81
CA TYR A 353 28.01 -1.93 17.08
C TYR A 353 28.32 -2.88 18.24
N SER A 354 27.65 -4.03 18.32
CA SER A 354 27.96 -5.03 19.35
C SER A 354 29.39 -5.58 19.21
N LEU A 355 29.93 -5.62 17.99
CA LEU A 355 31.31 -6.01 17.74
C LEU A 355 32.29 -4.95 18.24
N ILE A 356 32.01 -3.66 18.01
CA ILE A 356 32.84 -2.56 18.53
C ILE A 356 32.74 -2.48 20.06
N GLY A 357 31.55 -2.64 20.63
CA GLY A 357 31.31 -2.58 22.07
C GLY A 357 31.91 -3.76 22.83
N GLY A 358 31.79 -4.98 22.31
CA GLY A 358 32.37 -6.18 22.91
C GLY A 358 33.91 -6.20 22.90
N LEU A 359 34.55 -5.43 22.02
CA LEU A 359 36.00 -5.23 22.03
C LEU A 359 36.46 -4.26 23.14
N ASN A 360 35.55 -3.52 23.76
CA ASN A 360 35.85 -2.55 24.83
C ASN A 360 35.60 -3.10 26.26
N ASP A 361 35.22 -4.38 26.41
CA ASP A 361 35.03 -5.02 27.72
C ASP A 361 36.32 -5.75 28.18
N PRO A 362 37.06 -5.24 29.18
CA PRO A 362 38.32 -5.84 29.66
C PRO A 362 38.13 -7.18 30.41
N GLU A 363 36.91 -7.57 30.77
CA GLU A 363 36.66 -8.77 31.60
C GLU A 363 36.84 -10.11 30.86
N GLN A 364 36.84 -10.13 29.52
CA GLN A 364 36.95 -11.40 28.78
C GLN A 364 38.38 -11.97 28.70
N GLN A 365 39.41 -11.20 29.08
CA GLN A 365 40.80 -11.67 29.09
C GLN A 365 41.24 -12.39 30.39
N ILE A 366 40.41 -12.40 31.45
CA ILE A 366 40.80 -12.92 32.78
C ILE A 366 40.26 -14.34 33.04
N SER A 367 39.43 -14.90 32.16
CA SER A 367 38.74 -16.19 32.40
C SER A 367 39.51 -17.44 31.96
N ASN A 368 40.73 -17.31 31.44
CA ASN A 368 41.58 -18.46 31.14
C ASN A 368 42.51 -18.72 32.34
N PRO A 369 42.33 -19.79 33.13
CA PRO A 369 43.31 -20.14 34.13
C PRO A 369 44.61 -20.53 33.41
N SER A 370 45.72 -19.87 33.75
CA SER A 370 47.06 -20.30 33.37
C SER A 370 47.24 -21.79 33.71
N PRO A 371 47.96 -22.58 32.90
CA PRO A 371 48.20 -23.98 33.21
C PRO A 371 48.99 -24.10 34.53
N PRO A 372 48.80 -25.18 35.30
CA PRO A 372 49.50 -25.36 36.57
C PRO A 372 51.00 -25.38 36.32
N ILE A 373 51.75 -24.58 37.09
CA ILE A 373 53.20 -24.65 37.14
C ILE A 373 53.55 -25.95 37.88
N GLU A 374 54.11 -26.94 37.17
CA GLU A 374 54.79 -28.07 37.80
C GLU A 374 56.05 -27.54 38.50
N GLU A 375 56.12 -27.66 39.82
CA GLU A 375 57.32 -27.42 40.61
C GLU A 375 58.41 -28.46 40.27
N SER A 376 59.34 -28.10 39.40
CA SER A 376 60.65 -28.75 39.33
C SER A 376 61.62 -28.00 40.25
N VAL A 377 61.95 -28.64 41.38
CA VAL A 377 62.95 -28.18 42.35
C VAL A 377 64.33 -28.19 41.70
N GLU A 378 64.91 -27.03 41.43
CA GLU A 378 66.33 -26.89 41.09
C GLU A 378 67.01 -25.95 42.11
N ASN A 379 67.98 -26.53 42.83
CA ASN A 379 68.77 -25.88 43.88
C ASN A 379 69.73 -24.85 43.28
N VAL A 380 69.58 -23.58 43.67
CA VAL A 380 70.60 -22.53 43.46
C VAL A 380 71.08 -22.03 44.84
N PRO A 381 72.40 -22.03 45.14
CA PRO A 381 72.92 -21.56 46.42
C PRO A 381 73.05 -20.02 46.49
N PRO A 382 73.08 -19.42 47.70
CA PRO A 382 72.81 -18.00 47.91
C PRO A 382 74.05 -17.12 48.10
N SER A 383 73.93 -15.82 47.80
CA SER A 383 74.54 -14.67 48.52
C SER A 383 74.28 -13.34 47.79
N PRO A 384 74.40 -12.16 48.44
CA PRO A 384 74.10 -11.84 49.83
C PRO A 384 73.25 -10.55 50.00
N ILE A 385 72.76 -10.38 51.22
CA ILE A 385 71.85 -9.34 51.73
C ILE A 385 72.53 -7.97 51.90
N ALA A 386 71.78 -6.88 51.68
CA ALA A 386 71.98 -5.56 52.30
C ALA A 386 70.59 -4.89 52.54
N PRO A 387 70.43 -4.00 53.55
CA PRO A 387 69.39 -4.16 54.58
C PRO A 387 68.39 -2.96 54.65
N PRO A 388 67.69 -2.69 55.77
CA PRO A 388 66.22 -2.72 55.87
C PRO A 388 65.55 -1.34 55.98
N ILE A 389 64.27 -1.23 55.62
CA ILE A 389 63.42 -0.10 56.05
C ILE A 389 62.07 -0.65 56.54
N GLU A 390 61.78 -0.35 57.81
CA GLU A 390 60.55 -0.64 58.57
C GLU A 390 59.47 0.44 58.35
N PRO A 391 58.22 0.30 58.86
CA PRO A 391 56.99 0.43 58.07
C PRO A 391 56.15 1.67 58.38
N GLU A 392 55.27 2.11 57.46
CA GLU A 392 54.06 2.90 57.79
C GLU A 392 53.07 3.01 56.58
N PRO A 393 51.81 3.47 56.74
CA PRO A 393 50.61 2.63 56.67
C PRO A 393 49.76 2.84 55.39
N ALA A 394 48.70 2.04 55.28
CA ALA A 394 47.73 2.03 54.19
C ALA A 394 47.19 3.43 53.81
N ALA A 395 47.22 3.72 52.51
CA ALA A 395 46.50 4.84 51.91
C ALA A 395 45.51 4.30 50.86
N THR A 396 44.22 4.44 51.18
CA THR A 396 43.11 4.38 50.23
C THR A 396 43.23 5.60 49.31
N THR A 397 43.56 5.41 48.03
CA THR A 397 43.51 6.48 47.03
C THR A 397 42.24 6.32 46.20
N THR A 398 41.27 7.18 46.51
CA THR A 398 40.13 7.51 45.65
C THR A 398 40.68 8.14 44.37
N LEU A 399 40.29 7.63 43.20
CA LEU A 399 40.59 8.27 41.91
C LEU A 399 39.72 9.52 41.76
N GLU A 400 40.32 10.71 41.88
CA GLU A 400 39.74 11.95 41.34
C GLU A 400 39.99 11.98 39.83
N ILE A 401 38.92 11.98 39.04
CA ILE A 401 38.97 12.32 37.62
C ILE A 401 39.04 13.84 37.55
N VAL A 402 40.21 14.39 37.21
CA VAL A 402 40.35 15.82 36.92
C VAL A 402 39.99 16.02 35.45
N GLU A 403 38.81 16.57 35.18
CA GLU A 403 38.42 17.03 33.83
C GLU A 403 39.23 18.30 33.49
N ASN A 404 40.24 18.18 32.63
CA ASN A 404 41.00 19.33 32.15
C ASN A 404 40.38 19.88 30.86
N TYR A 405 40.03 21.17 30.84
CA TYR A 405 39.44 21.85 29.68
C TYR A 405 40.46 22.81 29.05
N LEU A 406 40.29 23.09 27.76
CA LEU A 406 40.99 24.16 27.04
C LEU A 406 40.04 25.31 26.78
N GLU A 407 40.44 26.52 27.17
CA GLU A 407 39.78 27.76 26.77
C GLU A 407 40.46 28.33 25.52
N VAL A 408 39.69 28.58 24.47
CA VAL A 408 40.19 29.16 23.22
C VAL A 408 40.45 30.67 23.41
N LEU A 409 41.69 31.10 23.20
CA LEU A 409 42.10 32.51 23.31
C LEU A 409 41.73 33.31 22.05
N ASP A 410 41.68 34.64 22.17
CA ASP A 410 41.44 35.52 21.02
C ASP A 410 42.56 35.41 19.98
N THR A 411 42.15 35.13 18.74
CA THR A 411 43.03 34.94 17.58
C THR A 411 43.18 36.21 16.74
N GLY A 412 42.40 37.26 17.02
CA GLY A 412 42.30 38.47 16.20
C GLY A 412 41.49 38.29 14.91
N THR A 413 41.21 37.05 14.50
CA THR A 413 40.36 36.69 13.35
C THR A 413 38.96 36.22 13.74
N GLY A 414 38.68 36.09 15.04
CA GLY A 414 37.37 35.69 15.58
C GLY A 414 37.09 34.18 15.55
N TYR A 415 38.06 33.35 15.13
CA TYR A 415 37.94 31.89 15.12
C TYR A 415 39.32 31.22 15.12
N LEU A 416 39.40 30.04 15.72
CA LEU A 416 40.55 29.15 15.66
C LEU A 416 40.22 27.94 14.76
N ASN A 417 41.12 27.65 13.84
CA ASN A 417 40.97 26.54 12.91
C ASN A 417 41.29 25.20 13.59
N VAL A 418 40.40 24.22 13.43
CA VAL A 418 40.58 22.83 13.87
C VAL A 418 41.01 21.98 12.69
N ARG A 419 42.08 21.21 12.85
CA ARG A 419 42.71 20.43 11.78
C ARG A 419 42.63 18.92 12.03
N GLU A 420 42.82 18.15 10.98
CA GLU A 420 42.74 16.68 11.04
C GLU A 420 43.97 16.07 11.75
N ALA A 421 45.10 16.78 11.77
CA ALA A 421 46.32 16.38 12.46
C ALA A 421 47.03 17.61 13.06
N GLY A 422 47.94 17.37 14.02
CA GLY A 422 48.78 18.39 14.68
C GLY A 422 49.83 19.05 13.78
N SER A 423 49.40 19.65 12.67
CA SER A 423 50.26 20.35 11.72
C SER A 423 49.52 21.50 11.02
N SER A 424 50.22 22.61 10.78
CA SER A 424 49.67 23.77 10.07
C SER A 424 49.33 23.51 8.60
N SER A 425 49.88 22.43 8.01
CA SER A 425 49.60 22.01 6.63
C SER A 425 48.46 20.99 6.50
N ALA A 426 47.90 20.50 7.62
CA ALA A 426 46.83 19.49 7.60
C ALA A 426 45.46 20.07 7.17
N PRO A 427 44.56 19.28 6.57
CA PRO A 427 43.22 19.72 6.19
C PRO A 427 42.40 20.28 7.36
N LEU A 428 41.48 21.20 7.06
CA LEU A 428 40.59 21.81 8.06
C LEU A 428 39.36 20.92 8.29
N VAL A 429 39.10 20.58 9.56
CA VAL A 429 37.97 19.76 9.99
C VAL A 429 36.82 20.63 10.52
N GLY A 430 37.16 21.79 11.10
CA GLY A 430 36.21 22.70 11.70
C GLY A 430 36.83 24.02 12.16
N ARG A 431 36.01 24.83 12.85
CA ARG A 431 36.42 26.10 13.47
C ARG A 431 35.74 26.21 14.83
N VAL A 432 36.48 26.70 15.82
CA VAL A 432 36.01 26.99 17.17
C VAL A 432 36.16 28.47 17.46
N THR A 433 35.34 29.01 18.35
CA THR A 433 35.31 30.45 18.65
C THR A 433 36.10 30.78 19.93
N PRO A 434 36.75 31.96 20.00
CA PRO A 434 37.37 32.41 21.24
C PRO A 434 36.35 32.44 22.40
N GLY A 435 36.74 31.91 23.55
CA GLY A 435 35.88 31.73 24.73
C GLY A 435 35.22 30.36 24.85
N ASP A 436 35.30 29.51 23.83
CA ASP A 436 34.83 28.12 23.93
C ASP A 436 35.71 27.34 24.92
N LYS A 437 35.07 26.58 25.83
CA LYS A 437 35.72 25.62 26.72
C LYS A 437 35.52 24.21 26.17
N LEU A 438 36.60 23.57 25.78
CA LEU A 438 36.57 22.29 25.06
C LEU A 438 37.38 21.24 25.82
N GLU A 439 36.84 20.03 25.89
CA GLU A 439 37.56 18.88 26.41
C GLU A 439 38.70 18.52 25.45
N PHE A 440 39.87 18.21 26.00
CA PHE A 440 41.00 17.72 25.21
C PHE A 440 41.40 16.32 25.64
N VAL A 441 41.79 15.51 24.65
CA VAL A 441 42.10 14.09 24.82
C VAL A 441 43.60 13.89 25.05
N GLN A 442 44.42 14.59 24.28
CA GLN A 442 45.87 14.47 24.33
C GLN A 442 46.58 15.70 23.77
N LYS A 443 47.87 15.82 24.11
CA LYS A 443 48.78 16.86 23.62
C LYS A 443 49.96 16.21 22.92
N GLU A 444 50.22 16.62 21.68
CA GLU A 444 51.33 16.11 20.88
C GLU A 444 51.99 17.24 20.11
N ASN A 445 53.32 17.38 20.22
CA ASN A 445 54.15 18.29 19.41
C ASN A 445 53.64 19.76 19.33
N GLY A 446 53.11 20.31 20.43
CA GLY A 446 52.60 21.69 20.50
C GLY A 446 51.17 21.87 19.95
N TRP A 447 50.43 20.78 19.83
CA TRP A 447 49.01 20.75 19.45
C TRP A 447 48.20 19.96 20.47
N TYR A 448 46.95 20.34 20.64
CA TYR A 448 45.97 19.63 21.46
C TYR A 448 44.91 19.00 20.57
N GLU A 449 44.57 17.73 20.83
CA GLU A 449 43.40 17.09 20.25
C GLU A 449 42.18 17.42 21.11
N ILE A 450 41.22 18.14 20.53
CA ILE A 450 39.98 18.56 21.17
C ILE A 450 38.80 17.79 20.60
N VAL A 451 37.73 17.64 21.40
CA VAL A 451 36.43 17.15 20.94
C VAL A 451 35.52 18.35 20.69
N MET A 452 35.06 18.52 19.46
CA MET A 452 34.11 19.58 19.10
C MET A 452 32.68 19.23 19.57
N PRO A 453 31.77 20.20 19.72
CA PRO A 453 30.38 19.96 20.17
C PRO A 453 29.57 19.01 19.28
N ASP A 454 30.01 18.79 18.04
CA ASP A 454 29.41 17.85 17.10
C ASP A 454 29.95 16.41 17.24
N GLY A 455 30.80 16.17 18.24
CA GLY A 455 31.40 14.87 18.57
C GLY A 455 32.61 14.50 17.70
N ARG A 456 33.04 15.36 16.77
CA ARG A 456 34.25 15.11 15.97
C ARG A 456 35.49 15.58 16.72
N SER A 457 36.56 14.78 16.69
CA SER A 457 37.86 15.22 17.21
C SER A 457 38.66 15.99 16.16
N GLY A 458 39.56 16.85 16.62
CA GLY A 458 40.50 17.53 15.76
C GLY A 458 41.53 18.33 16.55
N TRP A 459 42.53 18.84 15.85
CA TRP A 459 43.73 19.40 16.44
C TRP A 459 43.73 20.92 16.39
N VAL A 460 44.06 21.55 17.52
CA VAL A 460 44.25 22.99 17.67
C VAL A 460 45.65 23.29 18.18
N THR A 461 46.23 24.41 17.76
CA THR A 461 47.60 24.76 18.16
C THR A 461 47.62 25.32 19.58
N GLU A 462 48.62 24.91 20.36
CA GLU A 462 48.84 25.36 21.74
C GLU A 462 48.93 26.89 21.88
N LYS A 463 49.35 27.59 20.82
CA LYS A 463 49.53 29.05 20.84
C LYS A 463 48.25 29.84 21.14
N TYR A 464 47.08 29.27 20.84
CA TYR A 464 45.79 29.97 20.94
C TYR A 464 44.81 29.28 21.91
N VAL A 465 45.31 28.44 22.81
CA VAL A 465 44.51 27.76 23.83
C VAL A 465 45.20 27.83 25.18
N LYS A 466 44.43 27.84 26.26
CA LYS A 466 44.94 27.81 27.63
C LYS A 466 44.24 26.70 28.42
N GLU A 467 45.03 25.87 29.09
CA GLU A 467 44.49 24.89 30.03
C GLU A 467 43.84 25.61 31.22
N THR A 468 42.59 25.24 31.48
CA THR A 468 41.78 25.76 32.58
C THR A 468 41.13 24.55 33.26
N ALA A 469 41.37 24.42 34.58
CA ALA A 469 40.58 23.52 35.43
C ALA A 469 39.23 24.18 35.76
N PHE A 470 38.19 23.38 35.95
CA PHE A 470 36.86 23.90 36.30
C PHE A 470 36.79 24.48 37.71
#